data_AF-A0A7C3LRY6-F1
#
_entry.id   AF-A0A7C3LRY6-F1
#
_cell.length_a   1.000
_cell.length_b   1.000
_cell.length_c   1.000
_cell.angle_alpha   90.00
_cell.angle_beta   90.00
_cell.angle_gamma   90.00
#
_symmetry.space_group_name_H-M   'P 1'
#
loop_
_entity.id
_entity.type
_entity.pdbx_description
1 polymer ?
#
loop_
_entity_poly.entity_id
_entity_poly.type
_entity_poly.pdbx_seq_one_letter_code
_entity_poly.pdbx_strand_id
1 'polypeptide(L)'
;MGKGNEELKILAQTYVASQGLERDIMVTKSGCLDQCEYGPMVLVYPDGKWFSGMDEAGVRNLIDQIKDNRPLLPRHLHFQFDQKKG
;
A
#
# COMPACT_ATOMS: atom_id res chain seq x y z
N MET A 1 11.76 -16.45 -4.69
CA MET A 1 10.95 -16.38 -3.46
C MET A 1 10.77 -14.90 -3.14
N GLY A 2 9.54 -14.39 -3.11
CA GLY A 2 9.26 -12.95 -3.09
C GLY A 2 9.84 -12.24 -1.87
N LYS A 3 10.54 -11.13 -2.08
CA LYS A 3 11.20 -10.34 -1.05
C LYS A 3 10.15 -9.66 -0.16
N GLY A 4 10.01 -10.05 1.11
CA GLY A 4 9.40 -9.23 2.19
C GLY A 4 7.89 -8.92 2.15
N ASN A 5 7.14 -9.34 1.13
CA ASN A 5 5.72 -8.94 0.99
C ASN A 5 4.80 -9.52 2.08
N GLU A 6 5.10 -10.71 2.62
CA GLU A 6 4.25 -11.31 3.65
C GLU A 6 4.45 -10.60 4.99
N GLU A 7 5.69 -10.25 5.33
CA GLU A 7 6.04 -9.49 6.52
C GLU A 7 5.41 -8.08 6.48
N LEU A 8 5.49 -7.40 5.33
CA LEU A 8 4.86 -6.09 5.15
C LEU A 8 3.34 -6.17 5.23
N LYS A 9 2.71 -7.24 4.74
CA LYS A 9 1.28 -7.46 4.90
C LYS A 9 0.90 -7.62 6.37
N ILE A 10 1.61 -8.48 7.11
CA ILE A 10 1.34 -8.71 8.53
C ILE A 10 1.50 -7.40 9.30
N LEU A 11 2.59 -6.68 9.05
CA LEU A 11 2.84 -5.36 9.62
C LEU A 11 1.68 -4.39 9.34
N ALA A 12 1.23 -4.29 8.09
CA ALA A 12 0.14 -3.40 7.70
C ALA A 12 -1.16 -3.77 8.44
N GLN A 13 -1.51 -5.05 8.50
CA GLN A 13 -2.70 -5.54 9.22
C GLN A 13 -2.62 -5.22 10.71
N THR A 14 -1.49 -5.50 11.36
CA THR A 14 -1.28 -5.19 12.77
C THR A 14 -1.32 -3.69 13.04
N TYR A 15 -0.75 -2.87 12.15
CA TYR A 15 -0.74 -1.43 12.35
C TYR A 15 -2.14 -0.82 12.19
N VAL A 16 -2.90 -1.23 11.16
CA VAL A 16 -4.31 -0.84 10.98
C VAL A 16 -5.14 -1.18 12.23
N ALA A 17 -5.00 -2.41 12.75
CA ALA A 17 -5.69 -2.82 13.97
C ALA A 17 -5.28 -1.99 15.19
N SER A 18 -3.98 -1.72 15.37
CA SER A 18 -3.48 -0.89 16.47
C SER A 18 -3.99 0.54 16.47
N GLN A 19 -4.41 1.05 15.30
CA GLN A 19 -4.96 2.39 15.12
C GLN A 19 -6.50 2.40 15.15
N GLY A 20 -7.16 1.25 15.28
CA GLY A 20 -8.62 1.13 15.22
C GLY A 20 -9.21 1.42 13.84
N LEU A 21 -8.42 1.26 12.76
CA LEU A 21 -8.79 1.61 11.39
C LEU A 21 -9.37 0.44 10.58
N GLU A 22 -9.68 -0.69 11.22
CA GLU A 22 -10.11 -1.93 10.55
C GLU A 22 -11.44 -1.78 9.78
N ARG A 23 -12.23 -0.75 10.13
CA ARG A 23 -13.47 -0.40 9.43
C ARG A 23 -13.25 0.44 8.18
N ASP A 24 -12.13 1.14 8.10
CA ASP A 24 -11.82 2.13 7.07
C ASP A 24 -10.76 1.63 6.08
N ILE A 25 -9.82 0.80 6.55
CA ILE A 25 -8.70 0.28 5.76
C ILE A 25 -8.72 -1.24 5.76
N MET A 26 -8.84 -1.82 4.57
CA MET A 26 -8.71 -3.26 4.35
C MET A 26 -7.35 -3.58 3.73
N VAL A 27 -6.61 -4.50 4.33
CA VAL A 27 -5.33 -4.99 3.82
C VAL A 27 -5.49 -6.43 3.32
N THR A 28 -5.27 -6.63 2.03
CA THR A 28 -5.39 -7.94 1.37
C THR A 28 -4.09 -8.33 0.67
N LYS A 29 -3.93 -9.62 0.41
CA LYS A 29 -2.85 -10.15 -0.44
C LYS A 29 -3.37 -10.30 -1.86
N SER A 30 -2.59 -9.86 -2.84
CA SER A 30 -2.84 -10.18 -4.26
C SER A 30 -1.91 -11.29 -4.75
N GLY A 31 -2.29 -11.89 -5.88
CA GLY A 31 -1.37 -12.68 -6.69
C GLY A 31 -0.36 -11.80 -7.44
N CYS A 32 0.38 -12.40 -8.37
CA CYS A 32 1.24 -11.64 -9.30
C CYS A 32 0.38 -10.74 -10.18
N LEU A 33 0.75 -9.47 -10.27
CA LEU A 33 0.13 -8.47 -11.15
C LEU A 33 1.14 -7.92 -12.17
N ASP A 34 2.12 -8.74 -12.54
CA ASP A 34 3.18 -8.43 -13.51
C ASP A 34 4.13 -7.29 -13.08
N GLN A 35 4.31 -7.13 -11.75
CA GLN A 35 5.18 -6.10 -11.15
C GLN A 35 6.30 -6.71 -10.30
N CYS A 36 6.70 -7.94 -10.60
CA CYS A 36 7.66 -8.70 -9.78
C CYS A 36 9.03 -8.03 -9.67
N GLU A 37 9.46 -7.29 -10.69
CA GLU A 37 10.79 -6.66 -10.75
C GLU A 37 10.92 -5.43 -9.83
N TYR A 38 9.79 -4.82 -9.44
CA TYR A 38 9.74 -3.58 -8.65
C TYR A 38 9.36 -3.81 -7.18
N GLY A 39 9.17 -5.07 -6.77
CA GLY A 39 8.75 -5.43 -5.43
C GLY A 39 9.75 -5.03 -4.32
N PRO A 40 9.29 -4.81 -3.08
CA PRO A 40 7.92 -4.95 -2.58
C PRO A 40 6.93 -3.92 -3.15
N MET A 41 5.72 -4.37 -3.51
CA MET A 41 4.68 -3.53 -4.14
C MET A 41 3.46 -3.39 -3.23
N VAL A 42 2.88 -2.18 -3.18
CA VAL A 42 1.58 -1.90 -2.55
C VAL A 42 0.70 -1.16 -3.55
N LEU A 43 -0.57 -1.58 -3.65
CA LEU A 43 -1.58 -0.91 -4.47
C LEU A 43 -2.68 -0.37 -3.55
N VAL A 44 -3.01 0.91 -3.69
CA VAL A 44 -4.08 1.57 -2.91
C VAL A 44 -5.26 1.90 -3.81
N TYR A 45 -6.44 1.47 -3.38
CA TYR A 45 -7.73 1.84 -3.94
C TYR A 45 -8.51 2.74 -2.97
N PRO A 46 -9.38 3.65 -3.47
CA PRO A 46 -9.78 3.83 -4.87
C PRO A 46 -8.79 4.66 -5.71
N ASP A 47 -7.72 5.21 -5.13
CA ASP A 47 -6.73 6.07 -5.80
C ASP A 47 -6.04 5.45 -7.03
N GLY A 48 -5.97 4.12 -7.13
CA GLY A 48 -5.29 3.42 -8.21
C GLY A 48 -3.77 3.65 -8.22
N LYS A 49 -3.18 3.94 -7.05
CA LYS A 49 -1.76 4.26 -6.89
C LYS A 49 -0.95 3.02 -6.50
N TRP A 50 0.16 2.82 -7.22
CA TRP A 50 1.14 1.79 -6.99
C TRP A 50 2.37 2.36 -6.33
N PHE A 51 2.84 1.70 -5.27
CA PHE A 51 4.05 2.06 -4.55
C PHE A 51 5.05 0.91 -4.63
N SER A 52 6.26 1.20 -5.10
CA SER A 52 7.35 0.23 -5.24
C SER A 52 8.43 0.45 -4.19
N GLY A 53 9.22 -0.59 -3.89
CA GLY A 53 10.31 -0.50 -2.93
C GLY A 53 9.84 -0.20 -1.50
N MET A 54 8.64 -0.67 -1.14
CA MET A 54 8.05 -0.42 0.17
C MET A 54 8.83 -1.12 1.28
N ASP A 55 9.02 -0.41 2.38
CA ASP A 55 9.58 -0.92 3.63
C ASP A 55 8.60 -0.70 4.80
N GLU A 56 8.99 -1.08 6.01
CA GLU A 56 8.12 -0.96 7.18
C GLU A 56 7.71 0.49 7.47
N ALA A 57 8.64 1.44 7.31
CA ALA A 57 8.41 2.85 7.57
C ALA A 57 7.47 3.45 6.51
N GLY A 58 7.66 3.08 5.24
CA GLY A 58 6.79 3.42 4.13
C GLY A 58 5.37 2.93 4.35
N VAL A 59 5.19 1.67 4.76
CA VAL A 59 3.85 1.12 5.04
C VAL A 59 3.15 1.88 6.17
N ARG A 60 3.84 2.17 7.28
CA ARG A 60 3.24 2.94 8.40
C ARG A 60 2.85 4.35 7.96
N ASN A 61 3.75 5.05 7.27
CA ASN A 61 3.49 6.40 6.78
C ASN A 61 2.35 6.43 5.75
N LEU A 62 2.23 5.41 4.89
CA LEU A 62 1.09 5.28 3.98
C LEU A 62 -0.24 5.20 4.74
N ILE A 63 -0.30 4.35 5.77
CA ILE A 63 -1.50 4.19 6.60
C ILE A 63 -1.84 5.49 7.34
N ASP A 64 -0.84 6.19 7.90
CA ASP A 64 -1.02 7.48 8.55
C ASP A 64 -1.55 8.54 7.58
N GLN A 65 -1.06 8.56 6.34
CA GLN A 65 -1.54 9.48 5.32
C GLN A 65 -2.97 9.18 4.90
N ILE A 66 -3.37 7.91 4.81
CA ILE A 66 -4.77 7.53 4.55
C ILE A 66 -5.65 7.98 5.72
N LYS A 67 -5.23 7.73 6.97
CA LYS A 67 -5.93 8.14 8.19
C LYS A 67 -6.16 9.66 8.25
N ASP A 68 -5.13 10.43 7.93
CA ASP A 68 -5.16 11.90 7.99
C ASP A 68 -5.71 12.54 6.70
N ASN A 69 -6.10 11.75 5.71
CA ASN A 69 -6.50 12.20 4.38
C ASN A 69 -5.46 13.13 3.71
N ARG A 70 -4.18 12.75 3.80
CA ARG A 70 -3.02 13.46 3.23
C ARG A 70 -2.57 12.86 1.89
N PRO A 71 -1.84 13.63 1.05
CA PRO A 71 -1.28 13.10 -0.19
C PRO A 71 -0.35 11.89 0.05
N LEU A 72 -0.60 10.81 -0.70
CA LEU A 72 0.06 9.52 -0.53
C LEU A 72 1.47 9.47 -1.16
N LEU A 73 2.48 9.22 -0.33
CA LEU A 73 3.87 8.83 -0.63
C LEU A 73 4.39 9.17 -2.05
N PRO A 74 4.58 10.45 -2.40
CA PRO A 74 5.05 10.83 -3.74
C PRO A 74 6.43 10.24 -4.09
N ARG A 75 7.27 9.97 -3.09
CA ARG A 75 8.61 9.39 -3.27
C ARG A 75 8.60 7.91 -3.67
N HIS A 76 7.56 7.16 -3.28
CA HIS A 76 7.45 5.72 -3.59
C HIS A 76 6.48 5.45 -4.74
N LEU A 77 5.84 6.49 -5.29
CA LEU A 77 4.87 6.36 -6.36
C LEU A 77 5.55 5.80 -7.60
N HIS A 78 5.19 4.56 -7.94
CA HIS A 78 5.64 3.89 -9.14
C HIS A 78 4.78 4.28 -10.34
N PHE A 79 3.46 4.22 -10.16
CA PHE A 79 2.50 4.48 -11.21
C PHE A 79 1.11 4.77 -10.62
N GLN A 80 0.31 5.60 -11.30
CA GLN A 80 -1.08 5.87 -10.93
C GLN A 80 -1.96 5.65 -12.16
N PHE A 81 -2.99 4.82 -12.01
CA PHE A 81 -4.05 4.74 -13.01
C PHE A 81 -4.90 6.01 -12.92
N ASP A 82 -4.91 6.81 -13.97
CA ASP A 82 -5.89 7.87 -14.13
C ASP A 82 -7.23 7.21 -14.52
N GLN A 83 -8.08 6.95 -13.53
CA GLN A 83 -9.43 6.48 -13.79
C GLN A 83 -10.19 7.64 -14.44
N LYS A 84 -10.10 7.77 -15.78
CA LYS A 84 -11.03 8.63 -16.52
C LYS A 84 -12.44 8.19 -16.13
N LYS A 85 -13.15 9.03 -15.38
CA LYS A 85 -14.58 8.89 -15.13
C LYS A 85 -15.24 8.76 -16.50
N GLY A 86 -15.77 7.57 -16.78
CA GLY A 86 -16.75 7.38 -17.84
C GLY A 86 -18.02 8.15 -17.53
#